data_AF-A0A832YGT9-F1
#
_entry.id   AF-A0A832YGT9-F1
#
_cell.length_a   1.000
_cell.length_b   1.000
_cell.length_c   1.000
_cell.angle_alpha   90.00
_cell.angle_beta   90.00
_cell.angle_gamma   90.00
#
_symmetry.space_group_name_H-M   'P 1'
#
loop_
_entity.id
_entity.type
_entity.pdbx_description
1 polymer ?
#
loop_
_entity_poly.entity_id
_entity_poly.type
_entity_poly.pdbx_seq_one_letter_code
_entity_poly.pdbx_strand_id
1 'polypeptide(L)' 'ACVIINRLEGADKILNSVGVILHQLTDILEITEILFQEKLVSEDILEEIKKQVSQNHS' A
#
# COMPACT_ATOMS: atom_id res chain seq x y z
N ALA A 1 7.66 12.17 7.81
CA ALA A 1 6.18 12.13 7.76
C ALA A 1 5.70 10.80 8.34
N CYS A 2 4.49 10.73 8.90
CA CYS A 2 3.90 9.49 9.40
C CYS A 2 2.49 9.33 8.82
N VAL A 3 2.19 8.15 8.27
CA VAL A 3 0.87 7.79 7.72
C VAL A 3 0.40 6.45 8.27
N ILE A 4 -0.91 6.24 8.29
CA ILE A 4 -1.47 4.96 8.71
C ILE A 4 -1.28 3.92 7.59
N ILE A 5 -1.68 4.26 6.36
CA ILE A 5 -1.61 3.36 5.20
C ILE A 5 -0.76 4.02 4.11
N ASN A 6 0.27 3.33 3.63
CA ASN A 6 0.95 3.69 2.39
C ASN A 6 0.34 2.93 1.20
N ARG A 7 -0.04 3.66 0.15
CA ARG A 7 -0.61 3.08 -1.08
C ARG A 7 0.45 2.50 -2.03
N LEU A 8 1.73 2.62 -1.69
CA LEU A 8 2.86 2.16 -2.50
C LEU A 8 2.90 2.81 -3.90
N GLU A 9 2.50 4.08 -3.98
CA GLU A 9 2.49 4.90 -5.21
C GLU A 9 3.71 5.84 -5.31
N GLY A 10 4.82 5.49 -4.64
CA GLY A 10 6.08 6.26 -4.70
C GLY A 10 6.15 7.49 -3.80
N ALA A 11 5.23 7.65 -2.85
CA ALA A 11 5.27 8.75 -1.88
C ALA A 11 6.55 8.75 -1.03
N ASP A 12 7.09 7.57 -0.72
CA ASP A 12 8.38 7.38 -0.05
C ASP A 12 9.53 7.99 -0.86
N LYS A 13 9.58 7.73 -2.17
CA LYS A 13 10.61 8.28 -3.08
C LYS A 13 10.52 9.79 -3.19
N ILE A 14 9.30 10.33 -3.35
CA ILE A 14 9.06 11.77 -3.45
C ILE A 14 9.48 12.48 -2.17
N LEU A 15 9.05 11.97 -1.00
CA LEU A 15 9.40 12.58 0.28
C LEU A 15 10.90 12.46 0.58
N ASN A 16 11.52 11.32 0.26
CA ASN A 16 12.95 11.13 0.43
C ASN A 16 13.76 12.10 -0.46
N SER A 17 13.27 12.44 -1.66
CA SER A 17 13.92 13.42 -2.55
C SER A 17 14.03 14.83 -1.95
N VAL A 18 13.21 15.15 -0.95
CA VAL A 18 13.24 16.42 -0.19
C VAL A 18 13.75 16.22 1.24
N GLY A 19 14.42 15.11 1.53
CA GLY A 19 15.03 14.81 2.83
C GLY A 19 14.04 14.38 3.91
N VAL A 20 12.80 14.02 3.54
CA VAL A 20 11.77 13.57 4.48
C VAL A 20 11.65 12.05 4.42
N ILE A 21 11.92 11.38 5.54
CA ILE A 21 11.64 9.94 5.69
C ILE A 21 10.14 9.74 5.91
N LEU A 22 9.53 8.84 5.14
CA LEU A 22 8.15 8.40 5.34
C LEU A 22 8.11 7.17 6.25
N HIS A 23 7.45 7.32 7.40
CA HIS A 23 7.10 6.21 8.28
C HIS A 23 5.63 5.81 8.02
N GLN A 24 5.35 4.52 8.03
CA GLN A 24 4.02 3.96 7.81
C GLN A 24 3.70 2.93 8.87
N LEU A 25 2.41 2.80 9.24
CA LEU A 25 1.96 1.72 10.11
C LEU A 25 1.74 0.42 9.32
N THR A 26 1.15 0.51 8.14
CA THR A 26 0.93 -0.61 7.21
C THR A 26 0.92 -0.08 5.77
N ASP A 27 0.78 -0.97 4.79
CA ASP A 27 0.57 -0.63 3.39
C ASP A 27 -0.72 -1.23 2.83
N ILE A 28 -1.08 -0.81 1.62
CA ILE A 28 -2.33 -1.21 0.97
C ILE A 28 -2.41 -2.72 0.69
N LEU A 29 -1.28 -3.42 0.50
CA LEU A 29 -1.28 -4.88 0.30
C LEU A 29 -1.60 -5.57 1.61
N GLU A 30 -0.84 -5.26 2.66
CA GLU A 30 -0.98 -5.90 3.96
C GLU A 30 -2.38 -5.69 4.56
N ILE A 31 -2.93 -4.46 4.50
CA ILE A 31 -4.28 -4.22 4.99
C ILE A 31 -5.34 -4.95 4.17
N THR A 32 -5.17 -5.06 2.84
CA THR A 32 -6.14 -5.76 1.99
C THR A 32 -6.09 -7.27 2.23
N GLU A 33 -4.90 -7.84 2.48
CA GLU A 33 -4.76 -9.25 2.89
C GLU A 33 -5.46 -9.53 4.22
N ILE A 34 -5.31 -8.66 5.22
CA ILE A 34 -6.03 -8.77 6.50
C ILE A 34 -7.53 -8.69 6.28
N LEU A 35 -8.01 -7.73 5.49
CA LEU A 35 -9.44 -7.57 5.20
C LEU A 35 -10.02 -8.79 4.46
N PHE A 36 -9.23 -9.44 3.59
CA PHE A 36 -9.63 -10.66 2.90
C PHE A 36 -9.75 -11.83 3.88
N GLN A 37 -8.77 -11.99 4.78
CA GLN A 37 -8.79 -13.01 5.84
C GLN A 37 -10.01 -12.86 6.76
N GLU A 38 -10.37 -11.62 7.10
CA GLU A 38 -11.56 -11.28 7.90
C GLU A 38 -12.88 -11.36 7.10
N LYS A 39 -12.83 -11.78 5.82
CA LYS A 39 -13.99 -11.89 4.91
C LYS A 39 -14.73 -10.57 4.71
N LEU A 40 -14.03 -9.44 4.88
CA LEU A 40 -14.56 -8.09 4.68
C LEU A 40 -14.40 -7.63 3.24
N VAL A 41 -13.47 -8.23 2.49
CA VAL A 41 -13.33 -8.07 1.04
C VAL A 41 -13.24 -9.43 0.36
N SER A 42 -13.64 -9.48 -0.91
CA SER A 42 -13.58 -10.68 -1.73
C SER A 42 -12.21 -10.85 -2.41
N GLU A 43 -11.96 -12.05 -2.94
CA GLU A 43 -10.69 -12.39 -3.60
C GLU A 43 -10.40 -11.51 -4.81
N ASP A 44 -11.43 -11.14 -5.59
CA ASP A 44 -11.28 -10.25 -6.75
C ASP A 44 -10.77 -8.85 -6.35
N ILE A 45 -11.17 -8.34 -5.18
CA ILE A 45 -10.63 -7.06 -4.65
C ILE A 45 -9.15 -7.22 -4.30
N LEU A 46 -8.77 -8.32 -3.62
CA LEU A 46 -7.37 -8.57 -3.28
C LEU A 46 -6.50 -8.68 -4.53
N GLU A 47 -6.95 -9.42 -5.54
CA GLU A 47 -6.21 -9.60 -6.80
C GLU A 47 -6.09 -8.30 -7.60
N GLU A 48 -7.13 -7.48 -7.63
CA GLU A 48 -7.07 -6.16 -8.27
C GLU A 48 -6.06 -5.24 -7.58
N ILE A 49 -6.01 -5.23 -6.25
CA ILE A 49 -5.02 -4.45 -5.50
C ILE A 49 -3.59 -4.96 -5.76
N LYS A 50 -3.36 -6.28 -5.75
CA LYS A 50 -2.05 -6.87 -6.09
C LYS A 50 -1.59 -6.45 -7.47
N LYS A 51 -2.51 -6.46 -8.45
CA LYS A 51 -2.23 -6.04 -9.83
C LYS A 51 -1.85 -4.56 -9.91
N GLN A 52 -2.61 -3.67 -9.24
CA GLN A 52 -2.32 -2.24 -9.22
C GLN A 52 -0.95 -1.95 -8.61
N VAL A 53 -0.63 -2.56 -7.47
CA VAL A 53 0.68 -2.37 -6.82
C VAL A 53 1.81 -2.88 -7.70
N SER A 54 1.62 -3.99 -8.40
CA SER A 54 2.61 -4.53 -9.35
C SER A 54 2.87 -3.56 -10.52
N GLN A 55 1.82 -2.92 -11.04
CA GLN A 55 1.94 -1.90 -12.10
C GLN A 55 2.67 -0.64 -11.62
N ASN A 56 2.48 -0.24 -10.36
CA ASN A 56 3.15 0.92 -9.78
C ASN A 56 4.65 0.72 -9.53
N HIS A 57 5.13 -0.53 -9.53
CA HIS A 57 6.54 -0.89 -9.40
C HIS A 57 7.24 -1.17 -10.74
N SER A 58 6.51 -1.06 -11.86
CA SER A 58 7.01 -1.25 -13.23
C SER A 58 7.65 0.01 -13.81
#